data_AF-A0A2V6GMS6-F1
#
_entry.id   AF-A0A2V6GMS6-F1
#
_cell.length_a   1.000
_cell.length_b   1.000
_cell.length_c   1.000
_cell.angle_alpha   90.00
_cell.angle_beta   90.00
_cell.angle_gamma   90.00
#
_symmetry.space_group_name_H-M   'P 1'
#
loop_
_entity.id
_entity.type
_entity.pdbx_description
1 polymer ?
#
loop_
_entity_poly.entity_id
_entity_poly.type
_entity_poly.pdbx_seq_one_letter_code
_entity_poly.pdbx_strand_id
1 'polypeptide(L)'
;MSGDKAREEIRFHGAGVSPGIAQGAIHVVRDDLDDVARYRIEPAQIANEIGRFEAALIQTRTQILEMQQKIAESIGAKDAGIFDAHLLVVEDRTLIDEVLRKLEADLCNVEWVFQEVASSYAETLSKIDDPYLRERALDIEDVTRRVIRNLQGKEPKAFLALTEPHILVAHNLTPSDTATMNKERVLGIATDLGSRTSHTAIMARSLNIPAIVGLHNVTEKLETGQHVLLNGTDGLLVVDPTPETLARYGELESKRVQITKRLAELRETKSTTRDGCHIVLSANIELPGDVDAVAANGAEGIGLYRTEFLYLNRTTLPTEDEQYETYRKVADRVSPDPL
;
A
#
# COMPACT_ATOMS: atom_id res chain seq x y z
N MET A 1 39.34 14.13 21.15
CA MET A 1 38.04 14.82 21.13
C MET A 1 37.77 15.20 19.68
N SER A 2 37.15 14.29 18.93
CA SER A 2 36.82 14.51 17.52
C SER A 2 35.57 15.37 17.48
N GLY A 3 35.65 16.53 16.83
CA GLY A 3 34.57 17.49 16.75
C GLY A 3 33.34 16.87 16.11
N ASP A 4 32.25 16.84 16.87
CA ASP A 4 30.92 16.56 16.39
C ASP A 4 30.52 17.73 15.47
N LYS A 5 30.77 17.58 14.17
CA LYS A 5 30.21 18.49 13.18
C LYS A 5 28.70 18.31 13.28
N ALA A 6 28.01 19.25 13.93
CA ALA A 6 26.57 19.32 13.92
C ALA A 6 26.10 19.19 12.47
N ARG A 7 25.51 18.05 12.11
CA ARG A 7 24.96 17.84 10.78
C ARG A 7 23.83 18.85 10.62
N GLU A 8 23.85 19.60 9.51
CA GLU A 8 22.78 20.54 9.22
C GLU A 8 21.48 19.78 9.03
N GLU A 9 20.41 20.29 9.66
CA GLU A 9 19.07 19.71 9.54
C GLU A 9 18.55 19.90 8.12
N ILE A 10 18.27 18.80 7.42
CA ILE A 10 17.75 18.82 6.05
C ILE A 10 16.26 18.52 6.07
N ARG A 11 15.47 19.29 5.32
CA ARG A 11 14.01 19.15 5.25
C ARG A 11 13.55 18.84 3.83
N PHE A 12 12.72 17.82 3.71
CA PHE A 12 12.05 17.46 2.47
C PHE A 12 10.54 17.59 2.63
N HIS A 13 9.90 18.04 1.56
CA HIS A 13 8.46 18.25 1.50
C HIS A 13 7.85 17.39 0.41
N GLY A 14 6.75 16.74 0.75
CA GLY A 14 5.93 15.95 -0.17
C GLY A 14 4.46 16.04 0.22
N ALA A 15 3.66 15.11 -0.28
CA ALA A 15 2.26 14.99 0.09
C ALA A 15 2.13 14.06 1.30
N GLY A 16 1.64 14.60 2.42
CA GLY A 16 1.19 13.80 3.55
C GLY A 16 -0.03 12.97 3.15
N VAL A 17 0.08 11.64 3.21
CA VAL A 17 -1.00 10.73 2.80
C VAL A 17 -1.60 9.94 3.95
N SER A 18 -0.84 9.71 5.02
CA SER A 18 -1.32 9.03 6.21
C SER A 18 -0.83 9.79 7.45
N PRO A 19 -1.73 10.27 8.32
CA PRO A 19 -1.38 11.18 9.41
C PRO A 19 -0.57 10.49 10.51
N GLY A 20 0.25 11.28 11.19
CA GLY A 20 1.03 10.83 12.35
C GLY A 20 2.49 11.27 12.31
N ILE A 21 3.17 11.11 13.45
CA ILE A 21 4.57 11.45 13.62
C ILE A 21 5.34 10.17 13.92
N ALA A 22 6.38 9.91 13.15
CA ALA A 22 7.29 8.79 13.35
C ALA A 22 8.73 9.30 13.46
N GLN A 23 9.54 8.61 14.26
CA GLN A 23 10.95 8.92 14.43
C GLN A 23 11.75 7.61 14.47
N GLY A 24 12.87 7.56 13.76
CA GLY A 24 13.73 6.39 13.76
C GLY A 24 14.83 6.46 12.70
N ALA A 25 15.66 5.43 12.68
CA ALA A 25 16.60 5.21 11.60
C ALA A 25 15.83 4.89 10.31
N ILE A 26 16.32 5.40 9.17
CA ILE A 26 15.76 5.05 7.87
C ILE A 26 16.37 3.79 7.30
N HIS A 27 15.58 3.09 6.50
CA HIS A 27 16.06 2.09 5.58
C HIS A 27 15.70 2.52 4.15
N VAL A 28 16.73 2.77 3.34
CA VAL A 28 16.55 3.19 1.94
C VAL A 28 16.51 1.95 1.06
N VAL A 29 15.37 1.73 0.41
CA VAL A 29 15.17 0.71 -0.61
C VAL A 29 15.41 1.35 -1.96
N ARG A 30 16.51 0.96 -2.59
CA ARG A 30 16.78 1.29 -3.99
C ARG A 30 16.26 0.13 -4.83
N ASP A 31 15.56 0.45 -5.91
CA ASP A 31 15.21 -0.55 -6.90
C ASP A 31 16.50 -0.96 -7.60
N ASP A 32 17.16 -1.97 -7.07
CA ASP A 32 18.09 -2.75 -7.87
C ASP A 32 17.21 -3.40 -8.94
N LEU A 33 17.22 -2.82 -10.15
CA LEU A 33 16.73 -3.50 -11.33
C LEU A 33 17.41 -4.86 -11.30
N ASP A 34 16.63 -5.93 -11.15
CA ASP A 34 17.17 -7.28 -11.12
C ASP A 34 17.81 -7.51 -12.49
N ASP A 35 19.13 -7.30 -12.58
CA ASP A 35 19.84 -7.26 -13.85
C ASP A 35 19.69 -8.62 -14.51
N VAL A 36 18.98 -8.65 -15.63
CA VAL A 36 18.69 -9.90 -16.35
C VAL A 36 19.80 -10.08 -17.37
N ALA A 37 20.74 -10.96 -17.04
CA ALA A 37 21.79 -11.33 -17.98
C ALA A 37 21.17 -11.98 -19.22
N ARG A 38 21.48 -11.43 -20.40
CA ARG A 38 21.12 -12.03 -21.69
C ARG A 38 22.16 -13.06 -22.08
N TYR A 39 21.74 -14.31 -22.26
CA TYR A 39 22.58 -15.35 -22.82
C TYR A 39 21.81 -16.24 -23.80
N ARG A 40 22.56 -16.83 -24.72
CA ARG A 40 22.02 -17.73 -25.74
C ARG A 40 21.82 -19.12 -25.16
N ILE A 41 20.71 -19.75 -25.50
CA ILE A 41 20.41 -21.15 -25.19
C ILE A 41 20.50 -22.01 -26.44
N GLU A 42 20.77 -23.30 -26.25
CA GLU A 42 20.69 -24.30 -27.31
C GLU A 42 19.24 -24.75 -27.53
N PRO A 43 18.84 -25.17 -28.76
CA PRO A 43 17.49 -25.66 -29.00
C PRO A 43 17.06 -26.82 -28.09
N ALA A 44 18.01 -27.66 -27.65
CA ALA A 44 17.74 -28.75 -26.71
C ALA A 44 17.34 -28.27 -25.30
N GLN A 45 17.67 -27.01 -24.94
CA GLN A 45 17.37 -26.42 -23.63
C GLN A 45 16.00 -25.75 -23.58
N ILE A 46 15.32 -25.54 -24.73
CA ILE A 46 14.01 -24.88 -24.80
C ILE A 46 13.01 -25.54 -23.85
N ALA A 47 12.89 -26.87 -23.88
CA ALA A 47 11.96 -27.59 -23.02
C ALA A 47 12.25 -27.39 -21.51
N ASN A 48 13.53 -27.25 -21.13
CA ASN A 48 13.90 -26.96 -19.75
C ASN A 48 13.51 -25.53 -19.36
N GLU A 49 13.80 -24.56 -20.23
CA GLU A 49 13.44 -23.14 -20.03
C GLU A 49 11.93 -22.93 -19.91
N ILE A 50 11.13 -23.65 -20.72
CA ILE A 50 9.66 -23.67 -20.58
C ILE A 50 9.26 -24.20 -19.20
N GLY A 51 9.83 -25.31 -18.75
CA GLY A 51 9.53 -25.87 -17.42
C GLY A 51 9.93 -24.92 -16.28
N ARG A 52 11.07 -24.23 -16.40
CA ARG A 52 11.48 -23.18 -15.44
C ARG A 52 10.48 -22.03 -15.39
N PHE A 53 10.00 -21.59 -16.55
CA PHE A 53 9.02 -20.52 -16.67
C PHE A 53 7.67 -20.88 -16.05
N GLU A 54 7.12 -22.05 -16.39
CA GLU A 54 5.88 -22.53 -15.80
C GLU A 54 5.97 -22.66 -14.28
N ALA A 55 7.08 -23.19 -13.76
CA ALA A 55 7.32 -23.28 -12.32
C ALA A 55 7.35 -21.89 -11.66
N ALA A 56 8.01 -20.91 -12.27
CA ALA A 56 8.06 -19.55 -11.76
C ALA A 56 6.69 -18.86 -11.79
N LEU A 57 5.87 -19.08 -12.82
CA LEU A 57 4.50 -18.58 -12.87
C LEU A 57 3.62 -19.18 -11.77
N ILE A 58 3.71 -20.51 -11.55
CA ILE A 58 2.96 -21.20 -10.48
C ILE A 58 3.37 -20.68 -9.10
N GLN A 59 4.67 -20.52 -8.86
CA GLN A 59 5.19 -19.96 -7.61
C GLN A 59 4.70 -18.52 -7.41
N THR A 60 4.78 -17.69 -8.46
CA THR A 60 4.31 -16.30 -8.43
C THR A 60 2.82 -16.22 -8.12
N ARG A 61 2.00 -17.06 -8.77
CA ARG A 61 0.56 -17.14 -8.51
C ARG A 61 0.25 -17.47 -7.05
N THR A 62 0.98 -18.44 -6.49
CA THR A 62 0.82 -18.86 -5.09
C THR A 62 1.15 -17.71 -4.14
N GLN A 63 2.26 -17.02 -4.38
CA GLN A 63 2.67 -15.84 -3.60
C GLN A 63 1.63 -14.70 -3.68
N ILE A 64 1.04 -14.45 -4.85
CA ILE A 64 0.00 -13.43 -5.03
C ILE A 64 -1.25 -13.77 -4.23
N LEU A 65 -1.71 -15.03 -4.28
CA LEU A 65 -2.86 -15.48 -3.49
C LEU A 65 -2.61 -15.36 -1.98
N GLU A 66 -1.41 -15.71 -1.51
CA GLU A 66 -1.02 -15.54 -0.10
C GLU A 66 -1.01 -14.07 0.32
N MET A 67 -0.49 -13.18 -0.52
CA MET A 67 -0.51 -11.73 -0.25
C MET A 67 -1.93 -11.18 -0.24
N GLN A 68 -2.77 -11.59 -1.19
CA GLN A 68 -4.17 -11.21 -1.26
C GLN A 68 -4.90 -11.62 0.02
N GLN A 69 -4.69 -12.84 0.49
CA GLN A 69 -5.30 -13.32 1.73
C GLN A 69 -4.83 -12.51 2.94
N LYS A 70 -3.52 -12.27 3.08
CA LYS A 70 -2.96 -11.47 4.19
C LYS A 70 -3.52 -10.05 4.22
N ILE A 71 -3.69 -9.42 3.07
CA ILE A 71 -4.29 -8.07 2.96
C ILE A 71 -5.79 -8.12 3.27
N ALA A 72 -6.51 -9.11 2.77
CA ALA A 72 -7.93 -9.28 3.07
C ALA A 72 -8.20 -9.44 4.57
N GLU A 73 -7.34 -10.18 5.28
CA GLU A 73 -7.42 -10.38 6.73
C GLU A 73 -7.03 -9.13 7.55
N SER A 74 -6.09 -8.32 7.04
CA SER A 74 -5.53 -7.19 7.80
C SER A 74 -6.20 -5.85 7.53
N ILE A 75 -6.71 -5.64 6.31
CA ILE A 75 -7.22 -4.35 5.81
C ILE A 75 -8.67 -4.49 5.31
N GLY A 76 -9.07 -5.68 4.87
CA GLY A 76 -10.42 -5.97 4.36
C GLY A 76 -10.44 -6.34 2.88
N ALA A 77 -11.50 -7.04 2.46
CA ALA A 77 -11.58 -7.66 1.13
C ALA A 77 -11.56 -6.67 -0.05
N LYS A 78 -12.00 -5.42 0.16
CA LYS A 78 -12.07 -4.40 -0.91
C LYS A 78 -10.68 -3.97 -1.39
N ASP A 79 -9.75 -3.76 -0.46
CA ASP A 79 -8.39 -3.34 -0.79
C ASP A 79 -7.53 -4.52 -1.29
N ALA A 80 -7.95 -5.76 -1.02
CA ALA A 80 -7.31 -6.96 -1.55
C ALA A 80 -7.59 -7.19 -3.06
N GLY A 81 -8.61 -6.54 -3.62
CA GLY A 81 -8.97 -6.63 -5.03
C GLY A 81 -7.91 -6.09 -5.99
N ILE A 82 -6.93 -5.31 -5.49
CA ILE A 82 -5.78 -4.87 -6.28
C ILE A 82 -4.97 -6.06 -6.84
N PHE A 83 -4.94 -7.20 -6.13
CA PHE A 83 -4.21 -8.40 -6.58
C PHE A 83 -4.97 -9.22 -7.64
N ASP A 84 -6.24 -8.94 -7.89
CA ASP A 84 -6.98 -9.61 -8.96
C ASP A 84 -6.38 -9.23 -10.33
N ALA A 85 -5.97 -7.97 -10.49
CA ALA A 85 -5.25 -7.52 -11.67
C ALA A 85 -3.92 -8.28 -11.85
N HIS A 86 -3.16 -8.48 -10.76
CA HIS A 86 -1.91 -9.23 -10.80
C HIS A 86 -2.11 -10.69 -11.21
N LEU A 87 -3.16 -11.34 -10.71
CA LEU A 87 -3.50 -12.72 -11.10
C LEU A 87 -3.86 -12.81 -12.59
N LEU A 88 -4.63 -11.84 -13.11
CA LEU A 88 -4.98 -11.80 -14.53
C LEU A 88 -3.74 -11.69 -15.42
N VAL A 89 -2.70 -10.96 -15.00
CA VAL A 89 -1.43 -10.85 -15.75
C VAL A 89 -0.67 -12.17 -15.74
N VAL A 90 -0.59 -12.86 -14.60
CA VAL A 90 0.11 -14.17 -14.49
C VAL A 90 -0.62 -15.27 -15.27
N GLU A 91 -1.94 -15.17 -15.39
CA GLU A 91 -2.79 -16.15 -16.09
C GLU A 91 -3.04 -15.79 -17.57
N ASP A 92 -2.50 -14.68 -18.08
CA ASP A 92 -2.73 -14.22 -19.45
C ASP A 92 -2.05 -15.15 -20.47
N ARG A 93 -2.87 -15.96 -21.15
CA ARG A 93 -2.42 -16.89 -22.19
C ARG A 93 -1.75 -16.20 -23.36
N THR A 94 -2.17 -14.99 -23.72
CA THR A 94 -1.62 -14.24 -24.83
C THR A 94 -0.16 -13.87 -24.57
N LEU A 95 0.11 -13.40 -23.34
CA LEU A 95 1.46 -13.08 -22.89
C LEU A 95 2.32 -14.34 -22.78
N ILE A 96 1.79 -15.41 -22.20
CA ILE A 96 2.49 -16.70 -22.09
C ILE A 96 2.86 -17.26 -23.47
N ASP A 97 1.89 -17.33 -24.39
CA ASP A 97 2.09 -17.86 -25.75
C ASP A 97 3.07 -17.00 -26.56
N GLU A 98 3.14 -15.70 -26.30
CA GLU A 98 4.13 -14.81 -26.93
C GLU A 98 5.55 -15.05 -26.40
N VAL A 99 5.70 -15.25 -25.09
CA VAL A 99 6.97 -15.62 -24.46
C VAL A 99 7.48 -16.95 -25.00
N LEU A 100 6.61 -17.97 -25.09
CA LEU A 100 6.97 -19.28 -25.64
C LEU A 100 7.42 -19.18 -27.11
N ARG A 101 6.69 -18.42 -27.94
CA ARG A 101 7.05 -18.20 -29.35
C ARG A 101 8.40 -17.47 -29.48
N LYS A 102 8.66 -16.42 -28.69
CA LYS A 102 9.94 -15.71 -28.72
C LYS A 102 11.08 -16.57 -28.19
N LEU A 103 10.85 -17.43 -27.20
CA LEU A 103 11.85 -18.35 -26.68
C LEU A 103 12.34 -19.32 -27.77
N GLU A 104 11.41 -19.86 -28.57
CA GLU A 104 11.72 -20.74 -29.70
C GLU A 104 12.43 -20.01 -30.86
N ALA A 105 12.05 -18.76 -31.12
CA ALA A 105 12.61 -17.97 -32.22
C ALA A 105 13.98 -17.35 -31.90
N ASP A 106 14.12 -16.73 -30.72
CA ASP A 106 15.28 -15.92 -30.36
C ASP A 106 16.41 -16.76 -29.73
N LEU A 107 16.11 -17.99 -29.27
CA LEU A 107 17.05 -18.89 -28.59
C LEU A 107 17.83 -18.18 -27.48
N CYS A 108 17.12 -17.42 -26.64
CA CYS A 108 17.65 -16.73 -25.47
C CYS A 108 17.04 -17.28 -24.19
N ASN A 109 17.66 -17.01 -23.04
CA ASN A 109 17.15 -17.42 -21.74
C ASN A 109 15.78 -16.82 -21.40
N VAL A 110 14.96 -17.55 -20.64
CA VAL A 110 13.54 -17.19 -20.45
C VAL A 110 13.32 -15.92 -19.64
N GLU A 111 14.23 -15.57 -18.72
CA GLU A 111 14.15 -14.33 -17.95
C GLU A 111 14.21 -13.11 -18.88
N TRP A 112 15.13 -13.14 -19.85
CA TRP A 112 15.30 -12.06 -20.81
C TRP A 112 14.09 -11.94 -21.72
N VAL A 113 13.64 -13.07 -22.27
CA VAL A 113 12.49 -13.12 -23.19
C VAL A 113 11.23 -12.61 -22.48
N PHE A 114 10.97 -13.08 -21.26
CA PHE A 114 9.83 -12.66 -20.47
C PHE A 114 9.88 -11.16 -20.14
N GLN A 115 11.04 -10.65 -19.71
CA GLN A 115 11.22 -9.22 -19.43
C GLN A 115 10.93 -8.36 -20.66
N GLU A 116 11.44 -8.76 -21.83
CA GLU A 116 11.25 -8.03 -23.08
C GLU A 116 9.76 -7.96 -23.48
N VAL A 117 9.07 -9.11 -23.45
CA VAL A 117 7.63 -9.18 -23.77
C VAL A 117 6.82 -8.34 -22.78
N ALA A 118 7.00 -8.56 -21.48
CA ALA A 118 6.24 -7.85 -20.47
C ALA A 118 6.49 -6.33 -20.48
N SER A 119 7.73 -5.90 -20.73
CA SER A 119 8.08 -4.48 -20.84
C SER A 119 7.39 -3.84 -22.06
N SER A 120 7.30 -4.55 -23.19
CA SER A 120 6.57 -4.06 -24.37
C SER A 120 5.07 -3.89 -24.11
N TYR A 121 4.45 -4.81 -23.36
CA TYR A 121 3.05 -4.70 -22.95
C TYR A 121 2.83 -3.51 -22.01
N ALA A 122 3.67 -3.37 -20.98
CA ALA A 122 3.61 -2.25 -20.03
C ALA A 122 3.81 -0.90 -20.73
N GLU A 123 4.76 -0.80 -21.67
CA GLU A 123 5.00 0.41 -22.45
C GLU A 123 3.81 0.75 -23.36
N THR A 124 3.18 -0.24 -23.96
CA THR A 124 1.99 -0.03 -24.81
C THR A 124 0.82 0.49 -23.98
N LEU A 125 0.59 -0.05 -22.78
CA LEU A 125 -0.48 0.39 -21.89
C LEU A 125 -0.21 1.77 -21.30
N SER A 126 1.04 2.09 -20.96
CA SER A 126 1.38 3.40 -20.37
C SER A 126 1.25 4.57 -21.36
N LYS A 127 1.34 4.30 -22.67
CA LYS A 127 1.12 5.28 -23.74
C LYS A 127 -0.35 5.63 -23.98
N ILE A 128 -1.29 4.86 -23.44
CA ILE A 128 -2.72 5.16 -23.55
C ILE A 128 -3.06 6.21 -22.50
N ASP A 129 -3.71 7.31 -22.92
CA ASP A 129 -4.11 8.41 -22.03
C ASP A 129 -5.37 8.05 -21.22
N ASP A 130 -5.27 6.96 -20.47
CA ASP A 130 -6.28 6.47 -19.54
C ASP A 130 -5.57 6.21 -18.19
N PRO A 131 -5.96 6.90 -17.11
CA PRO A 131 -5.40 6.67 -15.78
C PRO A 131 -5.48 5.21 -15.32
N TYR A 132 -6.56 4.51 -15.64
CA TYR A 132 -6.75 3.10 -15.26
C TYR A 132 -5.77 2.18 -15.98
N LEU A 133 -5.51 2.42 -17.27
CA LEU A 133 -4.55 1.62 -18.04
C LEU A 133 -3.10 1.93 -17.65
N ARG A 134 -2.81 3.18 -17.23
CA ARG A 134 -1.51 3.53 -16.66
C ARG A 134 -1.24 2.82 -15.33
N GLU A 135 -2.25 2.69 -14.46
CA GLU A 135 -2.11 1.88 -13.24
C GLU A 135 -1.87 0.40 -13.56
N ARG A 136 -2.59 -0.16 -14.54
CA ARG A 136 -2.34 -1.54 -15.00
C ARG A 136 -0.93 -1.76 -15.52
N ALA A 137 -0.31 -0.77 -16.17
CA ALA A 137 1.08 -0.89 -16.61
C ALA A 137 2.03 -1.10 -15.42
N LEU A 138 1.80 -0.39 -14.30
CA LEU A 138 2.57 -0.56 -13.07
C LEU A 138 2.34 -1.93 -12.42
N ASP A 139 1.12 -2.46 -12.49
CA ASP A 139 0.79 -3.80 -12.01
C ASP A 139 1.53 -4.88 -12.81
N ILE A 140 1.61 -4.73 -14.14
CA ILE A 140 2.40 -5.63 -15.00
C ILE A 140 3.88 -5.58 -14.62
N GLU A 141 4.44 -4.39 -14.38
CA GLU A 141 5.83 -4.27 -13.94
C GLU A 141 6.08 -4.94 -12.59
N ASP A 142 5.14 -4.84 -11.64
CA ASP A 142 5.22 -5.50 -10.33
C ASP A 142 5.23 -7.02 -10.47
N VAL A 143 4.28 -7.58 -11.24
CA VAL A 143 4.22 -9.01 -11.54
C VAL A 143 5.48 -9.48 -12.27
N THR A 144 5.95 -8.69 -13.24
CA THR A 144 7.13 -9.02 -14.04
C THR A 144 8.37 -9.17 -13.16
N ARG A 145 8.61 -8.21 -12.27
CA ARG A 145 9.72 -8.28 -11.31
C ARG A 145 9.63 -9.53 -10.43
N ARG A 146 8.44 -9.88 -9.96
CA ARG A 146 8.23 -11.07 -9.12
C ARG A 146 8.52 -12.37 -9.87
N VAL A 147 8.04 -12.52 -11.10
CA VAL A 147 8.33 -13.70 -11.93
C VAL A 147 9.84 -13.82 -12.21
N ILE A 148 10.52 -12.72 -12.56
CA ILE A 148 11.98 -12.70 -12.80
C ILE A 148 12.75 -13.14 -11.56
N ARG A 149 12.37 -12.69 -10.36
CA ARG A 149 13.02 -13.13 -9.11
C ARG A 149 12.86 -14.61 -8.85
N ASN A 150 11.65 -15.14 -9.06
CA ASN A 150 11.39 -16.58 -8.92
C ASN A 150 12.21 -17.38 -9.94
N LEU A 151 12.35 -16.90 -11.20
CA LEU A 151 13.22 -17.51 -12.21
C LEU A 151 14.71 -17.49 -11.84
N GLN A 152 15.17 -16.41 -11.20
CA GLN A 152 16.54 -16.24 -10.73
C GLN A 152 16.82 -16.96 -9.39
N GLY A 153 15.79 -17.55 -8.75
CA GLY A 153 15.91 -18.15 -7.42
C GLY A 153 16.29 -17.15 -6.33
N LYS A 154 15.97 -15.86 -6.52
CA LYS A 154 16.24 -14.81 -5.54
C LYS A 154 15.16 -14.81 -4.47
N GLU A 155 15.59 -14.73 -3.21
CA GLU A 155 14.69 -14.51 -2.07
C GLU A 155 13.95 -13.15 -2.17
N PRO A 156 12.83 -12.97 -1.45
CA PRO A 156 12.15 -11.68 -1.32
C PRO A 156 13.11 -10.56 -0.89
N LYS A 157 12.80 -9.30 -1.26
CA LYS A 157 13.67 -8.12 -1.00
C LYS A 157 14.16 -8.10 0.46
N ALA A 158 15.47 -7.84 0.65
CA ALA A 158 16.15 -7.93 1.95
C ALA A 158 15.57 -7.01 3.05
N PHE A 159 14.89 -5.91 2.70
CA PHE A 159 14.25 -5.03 3.68
C PHE A 159 13.12 -5.72 4.48
N LEU A 160 12.57 -6.81 3.94
CA LEU A 160 11.56 -7.63 4.61
C LEU A 160 12.10 -8.40 5.81
N ALA A 161 13.43 -8.51 5.95
CA ALA A 161 14.10 -9.22 7.03
C ALA A 161 14.61 -8.31 8.15
N LEU A 162 14.32 -7.01 8.11
CA LEU A 162 14.79 -6.07 9.13
C LEU A 162 14.07 -6.32 10.47
N THR A 163 14.87 -6.60 11.50
CA THR A 163 14.37 -6.87 12.85
C THR A 163 14.16 -5.61 13.68
N GLU A 164 14.81 -4.50 13.30
CA GLU A 164 14.76 -3.24 14.05
C GLU A 164 13.66 -2.29 13.52
N PRO A 165 12.99 -1.54 14.41
CA PRO A 165 12.04 -0.52 13.99
C PRO A 165 12.69 0.58 13.14
N HIS A 166 12.12 0.88 11.98
CA HIS A 166 12.70 1.81 11.01
C HIS A 166 11.65 2.58 10.22
N ILE A 167 12.08 3.67 9.57
CA ILE A 167 11.29 4.41 8.58
C ILE A 167 11.72 3.95 7.18
N LEU A 168 10.77 3.46 6.39
CA LEU A 168 11.03 2.95 5.06
C LEU A 168 11.07 4.09 4.05
N VAL A 169 12.16 4.21 3.31
CA VAL A 169 12.34 5.21 2.24
C VAL A 169 12.52 4.45 0.92
N ALA A 170 11.66 4.65 -0.07
CA ALA A 170 11.74 3.92 -1.34
C ALA A 170 11.42 4.83 -2.53
N HIS A 171 11.84 4.44 -3.74
CA HIS A 171 11.51 5.25 -4.92
C HIS A 171 10.00 5.15 -5.20
N ASN A 172 9.51 3.92 -5.12
CA ASN A 172 8.10 3.58 -5.12
C ASN A 172 7.90 2.35 -4.22
N LEU A 173 6.68 2.12 -3.75
CA LEU A 173 6.31 0.87 -3.09
C LEU A 173 5.17 0.23 -3.86
N THR A 174 5.42 -0.98 -4.37
CA THR A 174 4.38 -1.74 -5.05
C THR A 174 3.41 -2.36 -4.04
N PRO A 175 2.21 -2.79 -4.46
CA PRO A 175 1.30 -3.57 -3.63
C PRO A 175 1.99 -4.81 -3.03
N SER A 176 2.80 -5.50 -3.83
CA SER A 176 3.63 -6.63 -3.40
C SER A 176 4.59 -6.28 -2.25
N ASP A 177 5.31 -5.17 -2.37
CA ASP A 177 6.25 -4.71 -1.34
C ASP A 177 5.52 -4.38 -0.03
N THR A 178 4.37 -3.72 -0.13
CA THR A 178 3.59 -3.32 1.04
C THR A 178 2.92 -4.51 1.74
N ALA A 179 2.45 -5.52 0.98
CA ALA A 179 1.82 -6.72 1.52
C ALA A 179 2.82 -7.68 2.21
N THR A 180 4.08 -7.64 1.81
CA THR A 180 5.13 -8.47 2.41
C THR A 180 5.80 -7.80 3.61
N MET A 181 5.72 -6.48 3.70
CA MET A 181 6.32 -5.66 4.75
C MET A 181 5.86 -6.05 6.17
N ASN A 182 6.80 -6.08 7.11
CA ASN A 182 6.47 -6.27 8.53
C ASN A 182 5.95 -4.96 9.15
N LYS A 183 4.62 -4.83 9.23
CA LYS A 183 3.93 -3.66 9.80
C LYS A 183 4.31 -3.32 11.24
N GLU A 184 4.79 -4.27 12.04
CA GLU A 184 5.18 -4.01 13.44
C GLU A 184 6.54 -3.31 13.56
N ARG A 185 7.35 -3.36 12.49
CA ARG A 185 8.70 -2.77 12.46
C ARG A 185 8.76 -1.50 11.65
N VAL A 186 7.84 -1.28 10.72
CA VAL A 186 7.81 -0.05 9.91
C VAL A 186 7.07 1.05 10.65
N LEU A 187 7.84 2.02 11.15
CA LEU A 187 7.33 3.17 11.90
C LEU A 187 6.72 4.24 10.99
N GLY A 188 7.16 4.31 9.73
CA GLY A 188 6.70 5.30 8.76
C GLY A 188 7.17 4.98 7.34
N ILE A 189 6.52 5.56 6.34
CA ILE A 189 6.80 5.34 4.91
C ILE A 189 7.04 6.67 4.20
N ALA A 190 8.11 6.74 3.42
CA ALA A 190 8.45 7.89 2.58
C ALA A 190 8.76 7.41 1.16
N THR A 191 8.08 7.96 0.13
CA THR A 191 8.35 7.60 -1.26
C THR A 191 8.64 8.79 -2.15
N ASP A 192 9.54 8.60 -3.12
CA ASP A 192 9.86 9.61 -4.14
C ASP A 192 8.68 9.85 -5.08
N LEU A 193 8.06 8.77 -5.54
CA LEU A 193 6.88 8.77 -6.39
C LEU A 193 5.60 8.58 -5.58
N GLY A 194 4.47 8.81 -6.24
CA GLY A 194 3.14 8.58 -5.68
C GLY A 194 2.32 9.85 -5.55
N SER A 195 1.01 9.65 -5.42
CA SER A 195 0.02 10.71 -5.24
C SER A 195 -0.88 10.35 -4.05
N ARG A 196 -1.77 11.26 -3.66
CA ARG A 196 -2.70 11.01 -2.55
C ARG A 196 -3.68 9.86 -2.78
N THR A 197 -3.78 9.38 -4.03
CA THR A 197 -4.69 8.31 -4.48
C THR A 197 -3.94 7.05 -4.91
N SER A 198 -2.60 7.00 -4.84
CA SER A 198 -1.86 5.80 -5.24
C SER A 198 -2.11 4.62 -4.29
N HIS A 199 -1.87 3.40 -4.76
CA HIS A 199 -1.96 2.19 -3.94
C HIS A 199 -1.14 2.31 -2.64
N THR A 200 0.08 2.85 -2.70
CA THR A 200 0.90 3.12 -1.50
C THR A 200 0.18 4.01 -0.49
N ALA A 201 -0.49 5.08 -0.96
CA ALA A 201 -1.21 6.01 -0.09
C ALA A 201 -2.44 5.36 0.55
N ILE A 202 -3.17 4.53 -0.21
CA ILE A 202 -4.31 3.77 0.29
C ILE A 202 -3.84 2.77 1.35
N MET A 203 -2.84 1.95 1.03
CA MET A 203 -2.34 0.92 1.95
C MET A 203 -1.73 1.52 3.22
N ALA A 204 -0.98 2.63 3.13
CA ALA A 204 -0.44 3.29 4.31
C ALA A 204 -1.52 3.79 5.28
N ARG A 205 -2.64 4.32 4.76
CA ARG A 205 -3.80 4.72 5.58
C ARG A 205 -4.44 3.51 6.24
N SER A 206 -4.70 2.47 5.46
CA SER A 206 -5.33 1.25 5.95
C SER A 206 -4.49 0.54 7.02
N LEU A 207 -3.16 0.62 6.92
CA LEU A 207 -2.21 0.10 7.91
C LEU A 207 -1.99 1.04 9.11
N ASN A 208 -2.57 2.23 9.11
CA ASN A 208 -2.33 3.30 10.10
C ASN A 208 -0.84 3.64 10.30
N ILE A 209 -0.05 3.55 9.22
CA ILE A 209 1.37 3.90 9.23
C ILE A 209 1.52 5.33 8.70
N PRO A 210 2.16 6.25 9.44
CA PRO A 210 2.43 7.61 8.96
C PRO A 210 3.20 7.60 7.64
N ALA A 211 2.72 8.35 6.64
CA ALA A 211 3.30 8.25 5.31
C ALA A 211 3.31 9.55 4.50
N ILE A 212 4.39 9.72 3.72
CA ILE A 212 4.62 10.84 2.80
C ILE A 212 4.96 10.25 1.43
N VAL A 213 4.35 10.79 0.37
CA VAL A 213 4.67 10.41 -1.01
C VAL A 213 5.05 11.64 -1.82
N GLY A 214 5.69 11.45 -2.97
CA GLY A 214 6.04 12.56 -3.86
C GLY A 214 7.22 13.38 -3.35
N LEU A 215 8.21 12.75 -2.72
CA LEU A 215 9.44 13.41 -2.22
C LEU A 215 10.52 13.58 -3.31
N HIS A 216 10.24 13.12 -4.52
CA HIS A 216 11.05 13.25 -5.74
C HIS A 216 12.37 12.49 -5.76
N ASN A 217 13.36 12.88 -4.96
CA ASN A 217 14.71 12.30 -5.01
C ASN A 217 15.35 12.12 -3.64
N VAL A 218 14.53 11.75 -2.67
CA VAL A 218 14.98 11.46 -1.31
C VAL A 218 15.78 10.17 -1.28
N THR A 219 15.46 9.16 -2.10
CA THR A 219 16.24 7.91 -2.16
C THR A 219 17.68 8.08 -2.64
N GLU A 220 17.94 9.10 -3.47
CA GLU A 220 19.28 9.44 -3.97
C GLU A 220 20.10 10.24 -2.95
N LYS A 221 19.42 10.96 -2.06
CA LYS A 221 20.04 11.89 -1.10
C LYS A 221 20.25 11.29 0.27
N LEU A 222 19.49 10.26 0.61
CA LEU A 222 19.52 9.63 1.92
C LEU A 222 20.22 8.28 1.89
N GLU A 223 20.78 7.92 3.04
CA GLU A 223 21.47 6.67 3.28
C GLU A 223 20.85 5.92 4.47
N THR A 224 20.80 4.58 4.34
CA THR A 224 20.33 3.70 5.41
C THR A 224 21.09 3.97 6.72
N GLY A 225 20.33 4.05 7.82
CA GLY A 225 20.87 4.33 9.16
C GLY A 225 20.83 5.80 9.58
N GLN A 226 20.50 6.74 8.69
CA GLN A 226 20.28 8.13 9.09
C GLN A 226 19.03 8.25 9.96
N HIS A 227 19.08 9.14 10.96
CA HIS A 227 17.97 9.34 11.87
C HIS A 227 17.05 10.43 11.33
N VAL A 228 15.75 10.14 11.25
CA VAL A 228 14.77 11.08 10.69
C VAL A 228 13.54 11.21 11.56
N LEU A 229 12.87 12.35 11.39
CA LEU A 229 11.53 12.60 11.87
C LEU A 229 10.60 12.75 10.65
N LEU A 230 9.55 11.95 10.62
CA LEU A 230 8.53 11.93 9.57
C LEU A 230 7.22 12.46 10.15
N ASN A 231 6.62 13.45 9.48
CA ASN A 231 5.28 13.95 9.76
C ASN A 231 4.39 13.71 8.54
N GLY A 232 3.59 12.64 8.62
CA GLY A 232 2.69 12.21 7.56
C GLY A 232 1.44 13.09 7.42
N THR A 233 1.20 14.01 8.35
CA THR A 233 0.10 15.00 8.27
C THR A 233 0.50 16.17 7.38
N ASP A 234 1.67 16.77 7.66
CA ASP A 234 2.15 17.96 6.93
C ASP A 234 2.98 17.61 5.69
N GLY A 235 3.29 16.32 5.50
CA GLY A 235 4.17 15.88 4.40
C GLY A 235 5.62 16.34 4.57
N LEU A 236 6.12 16.38 5.82
CA LEU A 236 7.47 16.84 6.15
C LEU A 236 8.35 15.67 6.61
N LEU A 237 9.50 15.51 5.97
CA LEU A 237 10.58 14.61 6.40
C LEU A 237 11.80 15.45 6.83
N VAL A 238 12.25 15.28 8.06
CA VAL A 238 13.40 16.00 8.64
C VAL A 238 14.52 15.01 8.92
N VAL A 239 15.69 15.25 8.34
CA VAL A 239 16.89 14.41 8.47
C VAL A 239 17.83 15.04 9.48
N ASP A 240 18.39 14.19 10.35
CA ASP A 240 19.24 14.59 11.47
C ASP A 240 18.58 15.73 12.28
N PRO A 241 17.33 15.53 12.79
CA PRO A 241 16.57 16.60 13.44
C PRO A 241 17.29 17.14 14.68
N THR A 242 17.28 18.46 14.83
CA THR A 242 17.87 19.11 16.00
C THR A 242 17.12 18.75 17.29
N PRO A 243 17.77 18.84 18.48
CA PRO A 243 17.09 18.65 19.75
C PRO A 243 15.87 19.55 19.94
N GLU A 244 15.91 20.78 19.40
CA GLU A 244 14.78 21.72 19.40
C GLU A 244 13.61 21.21 18.54
N THR A 245 13.89 20.74 17.33
CA THR A 245 12.89 20.12 16.45
C THR A 245 12.26 18.90 17.10
N LEU A 246 13.07 18.02 17.71
CA LEU A 246 12.60 16.83 18.42
C LEU A 246 11.70 17.20 19.61
N ALA A 247 12.10 18.18 20.43
CA ALA A 247 11.29 18.64 21.55
C ALA A 247 9.94 19.21 21.07
N ARG A 248 9.95 20.03 20.02
CA ARG A 248 8.74 20.64 19.45
C ARG A 248 7.74 19.59 18.96
N TYR A 249 8.20 18.58 18.22
CA TYR A 249 7.32 17.52 17.73
C TYR A 249 6.91 16.53 18.84
N GLY A 250 7.78 16.30 19.83
CA GLY A 250 7.42 15.53 21.04
C GLY A 250 6.30 16.19 21.84
N GLU A 251 6.32 17.52 21.99
CA GLU A 251 5.21 18.26 22.61
C GLU A 251 3.92 18.17 21.78
N LEU A 252 4.03 18.27 20.45
CA LEU A 252 2.87 18.18 19.55
C LEU A 252 2.21 16.81 19.66
N GLU A 253 3.00 15.73 19.66
CA GLU A 253 2.53 14.36 19.81
C GLU A 253 1.93 14.13 21.21
N SER A 254 2.57 14.65 22.26
CA SER A 254 2.04 14.57 23.63
C SER A 254 0.69 15.28 23.76
N LYS A 255 0.54 16.47 23.15
CA LYS A 255 -0.75 17.19 23.09
C LYS A 255 -1.79 16.39 22.32
N ARG A 256 -1.41 15.78 21.20
CA ARG A 256 -2.30 14.92 20.40
C ARG A 256 -2.82 13.76 21.24
N VAL A 257 -1.92 13.02 21.89
CA VAL A 257 -2.28 11.89 22.77
C VAL A 257 -3.20 12.34 23.91
N GLN A 258 -2.92 13.48 24.55
CA GLN A 258 -3.78 14.03 25.59
C GLN A 258 -5.18 14.41 25.07
N ILE A 259 -5.26 15.04 23.90
CA ILE A 259 -6.53 15.38 23.26
C ILE A 259 -7.30 14.11 22.92
N THR A 260 -6.67 13.13 22.27
CA THR A 260 -7.31 11.84 21.92
C THR A 260 -7.82 11.12 23.16
N LYS A 261 -7.05 11.09 24.25
CA LYS A 261 -7.50 10.50 25.52
C LYS A 261 -8.72 11.24 26.08
N ARG A 262 -8.72 12.58 26.05
CA ARG A 262 -9.83 13.40 26.51
C ARG A 262 -11.07 13.26 25.63
N LEU A 263 -10.90 13.08 24.32
CA LEU A 263 -12.00 12.78 23.39
C LEU A 263 -12.58 11.39 23.66
N ALA A 264 -11.75 10.39 23.97
CA ALA A 264 -12.22 9.07 24.36
C ALA A 264 -13.05 9.10 25.66
N GLU A 265 -12.71 9.97 26.61
CA GLU A 265 -13.53 10.20 27.82
C GLU A 265 -14.90 10.81 27.49
N LEU A 266 -15.01 11.58 26.40
CA LEU A 266 -16.29 12.15 25.95
C LEU A 266 -17.19 11.13 25.25
N ARG A 267 -16.66 9.97 24.84
CA ARG A 267 -17.43 8.93 24.12
C ARG A 267 -18.72 8.52 24.84
N GLU A 268 -18.63 8.36 26.15
CA GLU A 268 -19.77 7.92 27.00
C GLU A 268 -20.58 9.11 27.56
N THR A 269 -20.25 10.33 27.16
CA THR A 269 -20.93 11.53 27.67
C THR A 269 -22.05 11.95 26.73
N LYS A 270 -23.09 12.55 27.30
CA LYS A 270 -24.17 13.13 26.49
C LYS A 270 -23.68 14.40 25.79
N SER A 271 -24.05 14.51 24.53
CA SER A 271 -23.77 15.64 23.66
C SER A 271 -24.62 16.86 24.01
N THR A 272 -24.40 17.45 25.20
CA THR A 272 -25.19 18.57 25.72
C THR A 272 -24.36 19.86 25.76
N THR A 273 -24.93 20.95 25.25
CA THR A 273 -24.30 22.29 25.30
C THR A 273 -24.23 22.83 26.73
N ARG A 274 -23.43 23.88 26.96
CA ARG A 274 -23.26 24.49 28.30
C ARG A 274 -24.55 25.07 28.89
N ASP A 275 -25.50 25.41 28.04
CA ASP A 275 -26.83 25.91 28.37
C ASP A 275 -27.92 24.81 28.40
N GLY A 276 -27.54 23.53 28.24
CA GLY A 276 -28.41 22.38 28.50
C GLY A 276 -29.17 21.82 27.29
N CYS A 277 -28.83 22.25 26.06
CA CYS A 277 -29.45 21.71 24.85
C CYS A 277 -28.75 20.41 24.42
N HIS A 278 -29.52 19.31 24.30
CA HIS A 278 -29.01 18.05 23.76
C HIS A 278 -28.94 18.09 22.24
N ILE A 279 -27.80 17.72 21.67
CA ILE A 279 -27.56 17.66 20.22
C ILE A 279 -27.20 16.22 19.88
N VAL A 280 -27.99 15.59 19.01
CA VAL A 280 -27.70 14.23 18.55
C VAL A 280 -26.47 14.25 17.64
N LEU A 281 -25.42 13.51 18.00
CA LEU A 281 -24.24 13.30 17.19
C LEU A 281 -24.30 11.92 16.53
N SER A 282 -24.80 11.87 15.30
CA SER A 282 -24.94 10.64 14.53
C SER A 282 -23.80 10.45 13.51
N ALA A 283 -23.51 9.21 13.13
CA ALA A 283 -22.47 8.89 12.16
C ALA A 283 -23.01 8.88 10.71
N ASN A 284 -22.11 9.14 9.76
CA ASN A 284 -22.35 8.88 8.35
C ASN A 284 -21.60 7.60 7.96
N ILE A 285 -22.29 6.64 7.36
CA ILE A 285 -21.69 5.37 6.93
C ILE A 285 -21.93 5.12 5.44
N GLU A 286 -21.03 4.34 4.85
CA GLU A 286 -21.10 3.95 3.44
C GLU A 286 -21.17 2.43 3.26
N LEU A 287 -20.49 1.66 4.12
CA LEU A 287 -20.51 0.20 4.09
C LEU A 287 -21.15 -0.39 5.36
N PRO A 288 -21.77 -1.59 5.29
CA PRO A 288 -22.33 -2.25 6.46
C PRO A 288 -21.31 -2.53 7.58
N GLY A 289 -20.02 -2.65 7.23
CA GLY A 289 -18.94 -2.84 8.20
C GLY A 289 -18.61 -1.60 9.03
N ASP A 290 -18.96 -0.40 8.54
CA ASP A 290 -18.66 0.87 9.23
C ASP A 290 -19.44 1.01 10.54
N VAL A 291 -20.53 0.26 10.71
CA VAL A 291 -21.36 0.24 11.92
C VAL A 291 -20.55 -0.03 13.19
N ASP A 292 -19.51 -0.86 13.10
CA ASP A 292 -18.68 -1.18 14.27
C ASP A 292 -17.90 0.06 14.74
N ALA A 293 -17.54 0.95 13.82
CA ALA A 293 -16.90 2.23 14.13
C ALA A 293 -17.88 3.25 14.72
N VAL A 294 -19.18 3.19 14.40
CA VAL A 294 -20.22 4.07 14.95
C VAL A 294 -20.28 3.91 16.48
N ALA A 295 -20.43 2.66 16.93
CA ALA A 295 -20.45 2.33 18.36
C ALA A 295 -19.09 2.63 19.02
N ALA A 296 -17.98 2.32 18.34
CA ALA A 296 -16.64 2.57 18.87
C ALA A 296 -16.35 4.06 19.15
N ASN A 297 -17.01 4.98 18.44
CA ASN A 297 -16.87 6.43 18.57
C ASN A 297 -18.00 7.11 19.36
N GLY A 298 -18.99 6.36 19.87
CA GLY A 298 -20.05 6.90 20.73
C GLY A 298 -21.09 7.74 19.99
N ALA A 299 -21.29 7.48 18.70
CA ALA A 299 -22.34 8.16 17.94
C ALA A 299 -23.74 7.67 18.36
N GLU A 300 -24.68 8.61 18.46
CA GLU A 300 -26.11 8.37 18.74
C GLU A 300 -26.83 7.99 17.43
N GLY A 301 -26.51 6.80 16.92
CA GLY A 301 -27.08 6.25 15.69
C GLY A 301 -26.39 6.72 14.41
N ILE A 302 -27.07 6.46 13.28
CA ILE A 302 -26.63 6.80 11.93
C ILE A 302 -27.55 7.90 11.40
N GLY A 303 -26.96 9.00 10.94
CA GLY A 303 -27.70 10.13 10.38
C GLY A 303 -27.76 10.10 8.86
N LEU A 304 -26.85 9.33 8.25
CA LEU A 304 -26.78 9.14 6.81
C LEU A 304 -26.18 7.77 6.51
N TYR A 305 -26.99 6.89 5.92
CA TYR A 305 -26.51 5.69 5.28
C TYR A 305 -26.51 5.86 3.76
N ARG A 306 -25.32 5.99 3.17
CA ARG A 306 -25.13 6.01 1.72
C ARG A 306 -25.30 4.61 1.16
N THR A 307 -26.27 4.43 0.27
CA THR A 307 -26.66 3.12 -0.28
C THR A 307 -26.13 2.90 -1.70
N GLU A 308 -25.44 3.89 -2.26
CA GLU A 308 -24.87 3.86 -3.60
C GLU A 308 -23.92 2.69 -3.80
N PHE A 309 -23.22 2.23 -2.74
CA PHE A 309 -22.35 1.07 -2.79
C PHE A 309 -23.07 -0.23 -3.22
N LEU A 310 -24.39 -0.33 -3.01
CA LEU A 310 -25.18 -1.49 -3.46
C LEU A 310 -25.32 -1.54 -4.98
N TYR A 311 -25.10 -0.41 -5.66
CA TYR A 311 -25.24 -0.23 -7.10
C TYR A 311 -23.89 -0.07 -7.80
N LEU A 312 -22.87 0.43 -7.10
CA LEU A 312 -21.51 0.65 -7.64
C LEU A 312 -20.73 -0.68 -7.74
N ASN A 313 -19.91 -0.84 -8.78
CA ASN A 313 -19.07 -2.01 -9.06
C ASN A 313 -19.83 -3.34 -9.28
N ARG A 314 -21.00 -3.30 -9.93
CA ARG A 314 -21.80 -4.49 -10.27
C ARG A 314 -22.26 -4.42 -11.72
N THR A 315 -22.39 -5.57 -12.36
CA THR A 315 -22.92 -5.68 -13.74
C THR A 315 -24.45 -5.75 -13.81
N THR A 316 -25.10 -5.95 -12.67
CA THR A 316 -26.56 -6.08 -12.54
C THR A 316 -27.04 -5.29 -11.33
N LEU A 317 -28.31 -4.85 -11.36
CA LEU A 317 -28.92 -4.11 -10.26
C LEU A 317 -29.11 -5.02 -9.03
N PRO A 318 -28.92 -4.49 -7.81
CA PRO A 318 -29.16 -5.26 -6.59
C PRO A 318 -30.64 -5.64 -6.47
N THR A 319 -30.90 -6.88 -6.12
CA THR A 319 -32.26 -7.37 -5.86
C THR A 319 -32.84 -6.76 -4.58
N GLU A 320 -34.16 -6.80 -4.43
CA GLU A 320 -34.83 -6.38 -3.20
C GLU A 320 -34.34 -7.17 -1.98
N ASP A 321 -34.19 -8.49 -2.11
CA ASP A 321 -33.73 -9.36 -1.03
C ASP A 321 -32.31 -9.01 -0.56
N GLU A 322 -31.40 -8.69 -1.49
CA GLU A 322 -30.04 -8.24 -1.13
C GLU A 322 -30.04 -6.90 -0.40
N GLN A 323 -30.88 -5.96 -0.85
CA GLN A 323 -31.03 -4.66 -0.21
C GLN A 323 -31.61 -4.83 1.20
N TYR A 324 -32.67 -5.64 1.33
CA TYR A 324 -33.30 -5.97 2.59
C TYR A 324 -32.31 -6.58 3.59
N GLU A 325 -31.57 -7.61 3.18
CA GLU A 325 -30.59 -8.27 4.06
C GLU A 325 -29.49 -7.32 4.53
N THR A 326 -29.06 -6.40 3.65
CA THR A 326 -28.07 -5.38 3.97
C THR A 326 -28.62 -4.38 4.99
N TYR A 327 -29.79 -3.80 4.74
CA TYR A 327 -30.40 -2.82 5.63
C TYR A 327 -30.76 -3.42 6.98
N ARG A 328 -31.29 -4.65 6.99
CA ARG A 328 -31.60 -5.38 8.23
C ARG A 328 -30.37 -5.55 9.10
N LYS A 329 -29.24 -5.99 8.55
CA LYS A 329 -28.00 -6.18 9.32
C LYS A 329 -27.51 -4.91 9.99
N VAL A 330 -27.61 -3.78 9.29
CA VAL A 330 -27.21 -2.46 9.83
C VAL A 330 -28.20 -2.03 10.92
N ALA A 331 -29.50 -2.15 10.66
CA ALA A 331 -30.56 -1.79 11.62
C ALA A 331 -30.47 -2.61 12.92
N ASP A 332 -30.27 -3.93 12.80
CA ASP A 332 -30.15 -4.83 13.95
C ASP A 332 -28.92 -4.50 14.82
N ARG A 333 -27.83 -4.06 14.19
CA ARG A 333 -26.58 -3.73 14.90
C ARG A 333 -26.59 -2.33 15.54
N VAL A 334 -27.30 -1.36 14.97
CA VAL A 334 -27.37 0.00 15.53
C VAL A 334 -28.46 0.13 16.60
N SER A 335 -29.43 -0.79 16.64
CA SER A 335 -30.47 -0.83 17.67
C SER A 335 -29.87 -0.76 19.09
N PRO A 336 -30.41 0.09 19.99
CA PRO A 336 -31.70 0.79 19.91
C PRO A 336 -31.64 2.17 19.22
N ASP A 337 -30.47 2.60 18.74
CA ASP A 337 -30.27 3.91 18.16
C ASP A 337 -30.82 3.97 16.71
N PRO A 338 -31.13 5.18 16.19
CA PRO A 338 -31.71 5.33 14.87
C PRO A 338 -30.74 4.95 13.74
N LEU A 339 -31.31 4.42 12.65
CA LEU A 339 -30.66 4.25 11.33
C LEU A 339 -31.22 5.26 10.32
#